data_AF-A0A4D4LN37-F1
#
_entry.id   AF-A0A4D4LN37-F1
#
_cell.length_a   1.000
_cell.length_b   1.000
_cell.length_c   1.000
_cell.angle_alpha   90.00
_cell.angle_beta   90.00
_cell.angle_gamma   90.00
#
_symmetry.space_group_name_H-M   'P 1'
#
loop_
_entity.id
_entity.type
_entity.pdbx_description
1 polymer ?
#
loop_
_entity_poly.entity_id
_entity_poly.type
_entity_poly.pdbx_seq_one_letter_code
_entity_poly.pdbx_strand_id
1 'polypeptide(L)'
;MLRRDLDPYRDELILSTKAGNPIGPSSYHKGGSRKSLLTSLDHSLRDLGTDYVDIFYSHSPDPATPLEETVGALVTAVRSGKALYAGISNYTPERVHEAAESLRRAGVPLLVHQPRYSIFDRRPENNGPLKLAAEDGFGLVVYSPLAQGLLTNKYLDGTIPPNARAQNSAFLPADPGVWGRSPW
;
A
#
# COMPACT_ATOMS: atom_id res chain seq x y z
N MET A 1 -19.02 -6.57 -3.90
CA MET A 1 -19.34 -5.37 -3.10
C MET A 1 -19.42 -4.15 -3.99
N LEU A 2 -18.32 -3.67 -4.59
CA LEU A 2 -18.33 -2.47 -5.46
C LEU A 2 -19.46 -2.50 -6.52
N ARG A 3 -19.38 -3.42 -7.48
CA ARG A 3 -20.38 -3.56 -8.56
C ARG A 3 -21.81 -3.82 -8.10
N ARG A 4 -22.00 -4.43 -6.93
CA ARG A 4 -23.33 -4.85 -6.45
C ARG A 4 -24.02 -3.75 -5.64
N ASP A 5 -23.23 -3.05 -4.82
CA ASP A 5 -23.75 -2.25 -3.71
C ASP A 5 -23.36 -0.76 -3.83
N LEU A 6 -22.32 -0.42 -4.61
CA LEU A 6 -21.72 0.93 -4.64
C LEU A 6 -21.65 1.56 -6.05
N ASP A 7 -22.07 0.83 -7.09
CA ASP A 7 -22.00 1.26 -8.49
C ASP A 7 -22.65 2.64 -8.76
N PRO A 8 -23.86 2.96 -8.21
CA PRO A 8 -24.49 4.26 -8.43
C PRO A 8 -23.71 5.47 -7.87
N TYR A 9 -22.73 5.24 -7.00
CA TYR A 9 -21.94 6.27 -6.34
C TYR A 9 -20.51 6.34 -6.89
N ARG A 10 -20.22 5.74 -8.04
CA ARG A 10 -18.84 5.62 -8.55
C ARG A 10 -18.08 6.94 -8.56
N ASP A 11 -18.72 8.03 -8.98
CA ASP A 11 -18.09 9.35 -9.10
C ASP A 11 -17.95 10.08 -7.75
N GLU A 12 -18.51 9.52 -6.69
CA GLU A 12 -18.39 10.01 -5.30
C GLU A 12 -17.38 9.16 -4.48
N LEU A 13 -16.72 8.19 -5.10
CA LEU A 13 -15.81 7.25 -4.45
C LEU A 13 -14.37 7.40 -4.95
N ILE A 14 -13.42 7.33 -4.01
CA ILE A 14 -12.00 7.11 -4.30
C ILE A 14 -11.66 5.65 -4.05
N LEU A 15 -11.53 4.89 -5.14
CA LEU A 15 -11.18 3.49 -5.14
C LEU A 15 -9.68 3.32 -5.34
N SER A 16 -9.05 2.53 -4.48
CA SER A 16 -7.64 2.18 -4.63
C SER A 16 -7.41 0.68 -4.66
N THR A 17 -6.41 0.25 -5.42
CA THR A 17 -5.89 -1.12 -5.41
C THR A 17 -4.38 -1.12 -5.54
N LYS A 18 -3.75 -2.28 -5.37
CA LYS A 18 -2.29 -2.43 -5.25
C LYS A 18 -1.82 -3.70 -5.93
N ALA A 19 -0.61 -3.65 -6.46
CA ALA A 19 0.11 -4.83 -6.93
C ALA A 19 1.50 -4.91 -6.29
N GLY A 20 1.99 -6.13 -6.05
CA GLY A 20 3.32 -6.38 -5.47
C GLY A 20 3.35 -7.59 -4.53
N ASN A 21 2.31 -7.76 -3.71
CA ASN A 21 2.17 -8.99 -2.93
C ASN A 21 1.79 -10.17 -3.83
N PRO A 22 2.14 -11.41 -3.45
CA PRO A 22 1.77 -12.60 -4.21
C PRO A 22 0.26 -12.76 -4.36
N ILE A 23 -0.21 -12.90 -5.60
CA ILE A 23 -1.60 -13.24 -5.95
C ILE A 23 -1.71 -14.62 -6.62
N GLY A 24 -0.59 -15.34 -6.75
CA GLY A 24 -0.53 -16.69 -7.32
C GLY A 24 0.89 -17.26 -7.33
N PRO A 25 1.08 -18.49 -7.82
CA PRO A 25 2.38 -19.17 -7.76
C PRO A 25 3.41 -18.67 -8.79
N SER A 26 2.98 -17.96 -9.82
CA SER A 26 3.88 -17.43 -10.86
C SER A 26 4.80 -16.33 -10.33
N SER A 27 6.04 -16.29 -10.79
CA SER A 27 6.96 -15.17 -10.55
C SER A 27 6.41 -13.83 -11.04
N TYR A 28 5.53 -13.85 -12.04
CA TYR A 28 4.86 -12.66 -12.58
C TYR A 28 3.59 -12.25 -11.82
N HIS A 29 3.22 -12.96 -10.75
CA HIS A 29 2.08 -12.65 -9.90
C HIS A 29 2.52 -12.04 -8.55
N LYS A 30 3.70 -11.41 -8.51
CA LYS A 30 4.30 -10.74 -7.35
C LYS A 30 5.40 -9.76 -7.79
N GLY A 31 5.85 -8.91 -6.88
CA GLY A 31 6.97 -7.99 -7.10
C GLY A 31 6.62 -6.77 -7.97
N GLY A 32 7.65 -5.99 -8.29
CA GLY A 32 7.55 -4.66 -8.91
C GLY A 32 7.71 -4.64 -10.43
N SER A 33 7.95 -5.79 -11.06
CA SER A 33 8.12 -5.85 -12.52
C SER A 33 6.92 -5.27 -13.27
N ARG A 34 7.18 -4.69 -14.44
CA ARG A 34 6.15 -4.12 -15.30
C ARG A 34 5.07 -5.14 -15.66
N LYS A 35 5.48 -6.39 -15.91
CA LYS A 35 4.57 -7.51 -16.19
C LYS A 35 3.64 -7.77 -15.01
N SER A 36 4.19 -7.83 -13.79
CA SER A 36 3.42 -8.07 -12.56
C SER A 36 2.42 -6.96 -12.30
N LEU A 37 2.87 -5.70 -12.30
CA LEU A 37 2.02 -4.56 -11.97
C LEU A 37 0.83 -4.40 -12.94
N LEU A 38 1.10 -4.39 -14.25
CA LEU A 38 0.05 -4.17 -15.24
C LEU A 38 -0.93 -5.34 -15.35
N THR A 39 -0.43 -6.59 -15.24
CA THR A 39 -1.33 -7.76 -15.23
C THR A 39 -2.22 -7.76 -13.97
N SER A 40 -1.67 -7.38 -12.82
CA SER A 40 -2.43 -7.31 -11.56
C SER A 40 -3.47 -6.19 -11.57
N LEU A 41 -3.17 -5.06 -12.23
CA LEU A 41 -4.16 -4.00 -12.46
C LEU A 41 -5.31 -4.53 -13.33
N ASP A 42 -5.01 -5.22 -14.43
CA ASP A 42 -6.05 -5.81 -15.29
C ASP A 42 -6.94 -6.82 -14.55
N HIS A 43 -6.35 -7.64 -13.67
CA HIS A 43 -7.12 -8.54 -12.80
C HIS A 43 -7.99 -7.74 -11.82
N SER A 44 -7.43 -6.73 -11.16
CA SER A 44 -8.16 -5.89 -10.21
C SER A 44 -9.37 -5.22 -10.86
N LEU A 45 -9.21 -4.63 -12.04
CA LEU A 45 -10.31 -3.98 -12.77
C LEU A 45 -11.42 -4.97 -13.13
N ARG A 46 -11.05 -6.17 -13.60
CA ARG A 46 -12.00 -7.24 -13.91
C ARG A 46 -12.79 -7.67 -12.66
N ASP A 47 -12.12 -7.90 -11.55
CA ASP A 47 -12.72 -8.38 -10.31
C ASP A 47 -13.57 -7.30 -9.61
N LEU A 48 -13.14 -6.04 -9.70
CA LEU A 48 -13.89 -4.88 -9.19
C LEU A 48 -15.08 -4.54 -10.10
N GLY A 49 -14.99 -4.88 -11.39
CA GLY A 49 -16.02 -4.58 -12.39
C GLY A 49 -16.06 -3.10 -12.78
N THR A 50 -14.90 -2.46 -12.87
CA THR A 50 -14.72 -1.03 -13.23
C THR A 50 -13.62 -0.89 -14.28
N ASP A 51 -13.66 0.16 -15.07
CA ASP A 51 -12.66 0.42 -16.12
C ASP A 51 -11.39 1.09 -15.56
N TYR A 52 -11.50 1.73 -14.40
CA TYR A 52 -10.39 2.39 -13.73
C TYR A 52 -10.50 2.36 -12.20
N VAL A 53 -9.35 2.50 -11.55
CA VAL A 53 -9.24 2.86 -10.12
C VAL A 53 -8.75 4.31 -10.00
N ASP A 54 -9.09 4.97 -8.90
CA ASP A 54 -8.59 6.32 -8.66
C ASP A 54 -7.11 6.29 -8.31
N ILE A 55 -6.67 5.33 -7.47
CA ILE A 55 -5.26 5.22 -7.06
C ILE A 55 -4.74 3.80 -7.27
N PHE A 56 -3.70 3.64 -8.09
CA PHE A 56 -2.98 2.38 -8.23
C PHE A 56 -1.63 2.42 -7.52
N TYR A 57 -1.43 1.48 -6.60
CA TYR A 57 -0.23 1.41 -5.77
C TYR A 57 0.78 0.37 -6.26
N SER A 58 2.07 0.74 -6.25
CA SER A 58 3.13 -0.25 -5.99
C SER A 58 3.12 -0.58 -4.48
N HIS A 59 2.80 -1.83 -4.13
CA HIS A 59 2.45 -2.21 -2.76
C HIS A 59 3.67 -2.29 -1.82
N SER A 60 4.82 -2.69 -2.35
CA SER A 60 6.08 -2.83 -1.60
C SER A 60 7.26 -2.69 -2.56
N PRO A 61 8.40 -2.19 -2.10
CA PRO A 61 9.61 -2.16 -2.93
C PRO A 61 10.04 -3.59 -3.29
N ASP A 62 10.48 -3.76 -4.53
CA ASP A 62 11.04 -5.01 -5.04
C ASP A 62 12.52 -4.80 -5.36
N PRO A 63 13.45 -5.32 -4.53
CA PRO A 63 14.89 -5.15 -4.76
C PRO A 63 15.39 -5.79 -6.06
N ALA A 64 14.65 -6.76 -6.63
CA ALA A 64 15.05 -7.44 -7.85
C ALA A 64 14.64 -6.68 -9.13
N THR A 65 13.76 -5.67 -9.01
CA THR A 65 13.28 -4.88 -10.14
C THR A 65 13.84 -3.45 -10.05
N PRO A 66 14.47 -2.92 -11.12
CA PRO A 66 14.85 -1.50 -11.18
C PRO A 66 13.65 -0.59 -10.90
N LEU A 67 13.88 0.49 -10.14
CA LEU A 67 12.79 1.39 -9.74
C LEU A 67 12.13 2.04 -10.97
N GLU A 68 12.93 2.33 -11.99
CA GLU A 68 12.52 2.93 -13.25
C GLU A 68 11.49 2.05 -13.98
N GLU A 69 11.64 0.72 -13.93
CA GLU A 69 10.67 -0.21 -14.51
C GLU A 69 9.33 -0.15 -13.77
N THR A 70 9.39 -0.15 -12.42
CA THR A 70 8.22 -0.06 -11.55
C THR A 70 7.49 1.26 -11.79
N VAL A 71 8.21 2.38 -11.75
CA VAL A 71 7.67 3.73 -12.01
C VAL A 71 7.10 3.82 -13.43
N GLY A 72 7.80 3.27 -14.43
CA GLY A 72 7.31 3.23 -15.80
C GLY A 72 5.99 2.46 -15.96
N ALA A 73 5.77 1.42 -15.14
CA ALA A 73 4.49 0.72 -15.08
C ALA A 73 3.38 1.60 -14.46
N LEU A 74 3.66 2.33 -13.37
CA LEU A 74 2.71 3.28 -12.78
C LEU A 74 2.33 4.40 -13.77
N VAL A 75 3.33 4.96 -14.47
CA VAL A 75 3.10 5.96 -15.54
C VAL A 75 2.22 5.38 -16.65
N THR A 76 2.43 4.11 -17.02
CA THR A 76 1.60 3.44 -18.02
C THR A 76 0.16 3.25 -17.54
N ALA A 77 -0.02 2.82 -16.28
CA ALA A 77 -1.36 2.69 -15.69
C ALA A 77 -2.13 4.02 -15.78
N VAL A 78 -1.50 5.13 -15.40
CA VAL A 78 -2.11 6.46 -15.46
C VAL A 78 -2.40 6.90 -16.90
N ARG A 79 -1.41 6.85 -17.78
CA ARG A 79 -1.57 7.28 -19.18
C ARG A 79 -2.58 6.45 -19.98
N SER A 80 -2.78 5.19 -19.59
CA SER A 80 -3.79 4.32 -20.22
C SER A 80 -5.21 4.58 -19.72
N GLY A 81 -5.41 5.44 -18.72
CA GLY A 81 -6.70 5.71 -18.10
C GLY A 81 -7.17 4.62 -17.13
N LYS A 82 -6.40 3.55 -16.93
CA LYS A 82 -6.71 2.45 -15.99
C LYS A 82 -6.50 2.84 -14.53
N ALA A 83 -5.74 3.90 -14.27
CA ALA A 83 -5.63 4.56 -12.99
C ALA A 83 -5.70 6.08 -13.18
N LEU A 84 -6.29 6.83 -12.25
CA LEU A 84 -6.21 8.30 -12.30
C LEU A 84 -4.92 8.83 -11.67
N TYR A 85 -4.46 8.19 -10.60
CA TYR A 85 -3.31 8.59 -9.81
C TYR A 85 -2.41 7.40 -9.45
N ALA A 86 -1.13 7.70 -9.22
CA ALA A 86 -0.14 6.73 -8.77
C ALA A 86 0.14 6.88 -7.27
N GLY A 87 0.28 5.74 -6.59
CA GLY A 87 0.72 5.66 -5.20
C GLY A 87 1.83 4.63 -4.99
N ILE A 88 2.51 4.72 -3.85
CA ILE A 88 3.49 3.71 -3.40
C ILE A 88 3.27 3.38 -1.93
N SER A 89 3.73 2.22 -1.47
CA SER A 89 3.52 1.75 -0.09
C SER A 89 4.75 1.02 0.42
N ASN A 90 5.12 1.24 1.68
CA ASN A 90 6.28 0.60 2.35
C ASN A 90 7.67 0.90 1.74
N TYR A 91 7.82 1.96 0.94
CA TYR A 91 9.14 2.41 0.45
C TYR A 91 9.90 3.18 1.54
N THR A 92 11.24 3.11 1.52
CA THR A 92 12.11 3.97 2.35
C THR A 92 12.03 5.43 1.85
N PRO A 93 12.33 6.43 2.70
CA PRO A 93 12.28 7.84 2.30
C PRO A 93 13.08 8.13 1.02
N GLU A 94 14.28 7.58 0.89
CA GLU A 94 15.15 7.77 -0.28
C GLU A 94 14.47 7.24 -1.54
N ARG A 95 13.87 6.05 -1.45
CA ARG A 95 13.17 5.40 -2.56
C ARG A 95 11.84 6.08 -2.88
N VAL A 96 11.18 6.68 -1.89
CA VAL A 96 9.99 7.53 -2.10
C VAL A 96 10.38 8.77 -2.91
N HIS A 97 11.47 9.45 -2.52
CA HIS A 97 11.98 10.62 -3.22
C HIS A 97 12.35 10.28 -4.68
N GLU A 98 13.17 9.25 -4.90
CA GLU A 98 13.55 8.78 -6.24
C GLU A 98 12.33 8.48 -7.13
N ALA A 99 11.31 7.83 -6.55
CA ALA A 99 10.08 7.51 -7.25
C ALA A 99 9.27 8.77 -7.58
N ALA A 100 9.10 9.68 -6.61
CA ALA A 100 8.39 10.95 -6.78
C ALA A 100 9.02 11.82 -7.86
N GLU A 101 10.35 11.93 -7.86
CA GLU A 101 11.09 12.65 -8.89
C GLU A 101 10.92 12.04 -10.28
N SER A 102 11.03 10.70 -10.39
CA SER A 102 10.90 10.00 -11.66
C SER A 102 9.49 10.10 -12.23
N LEU A 103 8.48 9.98 -11.38
CA LEU A 103 7.07 10.20 -11.67
C LEU A 103 6.80 11.63 -12.16
N ARG A 104 7.32 12.63 -11.42
CA ARG A 104 7.25 14.05 -11.78
C ARG A 104 7.87 14.34 -13.14
N ARG A 105 9.07 13.80 -13.44
CA ARG A 105 9.72 13.92 -14.75
C ARG A 105 8.87 13.34 -15.89
N ALA A 106 8.05 12.32 -15.60
CA ALA A 106 7.14 11.72 -16.57
C ALA A 106 5.77 12.43 -16.66
N GLY A 107 5.55 13.52 -15.92
CA GLY A 107 4.28 14.27 -15.89
C GLY A 107 3.15 13.57 -15.12
N VAL A 108 3.47 12.58 -14.29
CA VAL A 108 2.51 11.85 -13.44
C VAL A 108 2.97 12.03 -12.00
N PRO A 109 2.51 13.05 -11.25
CA PRO A 109 2.98 13.26 -9.88
C PRO A 109 2.63 12.09 -8.97
N LEU A 110 3.49 11.80 -8.00
CA LEU A 110 3.16 10.86 -6.93
C LEU A 110 2.04 11.47 -6.07
N LEU A 111 0.88 10.82 -6.00
CA LEU A 111 -0.22 11.34 -5.18
C LEU A 111 -0.03 11.02 -3.70
N VAL A 112 0.38 9.78 -3.39
CA VAL A 112 0.30 9.27 -2.03
C VAL A 112 1.31 8.16 -1.72
N HIS A 113 1.90 8.22 -0.52
CA HIS A 113 2.65 7.13 0.08
C HIS A 113 1.88 6.54 1.27
N GLN A 114 1.83 5.21 1.36
CA GLN A 114 1.16 4.47 2.43
C GLN A 114 2.17 3.76 3.34
N PRO A 115 2.67 4.43 4.41
CA PRO A 115 3.52 3.80 5.40
C PRO A 115 2.73 3.14 6.53
N ARG A 116 3.39 2.24 7.28
CA ARG A 116 2.91 1.80 8.59
C ARG A 116 3.11 2.95 9.58
N TYR A 117 2.09 3.26 10.37
CA TYR A 117 2.22 4.26 11.42
C TYR A 117 1.23 3.99 12.55
N SER A 118 1.70 4.02 13.79
CA SER A 118 0.87 3.92 15.00
C SER A 118 1.63 4.44 16.20
N ILE A 119 1.00 4.48 17.39
CA ILE A 119 1.69 4.84 18.64
C ILE A 119 2.89 3.90 18.90
N PHE A 120 2.83 2.63 18.48
CA PHE A 120 3.93 1.67 18.63
C PHE A 120 4.95 1.71 17.49
N ASP A 121 4.59 2.28 16.35
CA ASP A 121 5.47 2.38 15.18
C ASP A 121 5.50 3.82 14.67
N ARG A 122 6.49 4.56 15.16
CA ARG A 122 6.69 5.98 14.87
C ARG A 122 7.83 6.21 13.88
N ARG A 123 8.25 5.19 13.13
CA ARG A 123 9.30 5.32 12.09
C ARG A 123 9.02 6.47 11.09
N PRO A 124 7.77 6.71 10.63
CA PRO A 124 7.48 7.84 9.74
C PRO A 124 7.79 9.22 10.33
N GLU A 125 7.77 9.38 11.66
CA GLU A 125 8.15 10.63 12.31
C GLU A 125 9.68 10.81 12.35
N ASN A 126 10.39 9.73 12.67
CA ASN A 126 11.82 9.79 12.96
C ASN A 126 12.69 9.66 11.72
N ASN A 127 12.19 9.01 10.67
CA ASN A 127 12.99 8.67 9.49
C ASN A 127 12.68 9.57 8.29
N GLY A 128 11.86 10.63 8.46
CA GLY A 128 11.67 11.65 7.43
C GLY A 128 10.47 11.55 6.46
N PRO A 129 9.66 10.48 6.34
CA PRO A 129 8.52 10.46 5.41
C PRO A 129 7.54 11.63 5.55
N LEU A 130 7.27 12.09 6.79
CA LEU A 130 6.38 13.25 7.02
C LEU A 130 6.95 14.53 6.41
N LYS A 131 8.25 14.77 6.60
CA LYS A 131 8.95 15.94 6.06
C LYS A 131 9.02 15.85 4.53
N LEU A 132 9.41 14.67 4.02
CA LEU A 132 9.54 14.43 2.59
C LEU A 132 8.21 14.61 1.85
N ALA A 133 7.09 14.18 2.44
CA ALA A 133 5.75 14.40 1.89
C ALA A 133 5.45 15.89 1.63
N ALA A 134 5.86 16.75 2.56
CA ALA A 134 5.70 18.20 2.42
C ALA A 134 6.65 18.80 1.36
N GLU A 135 7.89 18.30 1.27
CA GLU A 135 8.91 18.80 0.33
C GLU A 135 8.62 18.38 -1.13
N ASP A 136 8.24 17.11 -1.34
CA ASP A 136 8.00 16.56 -2.68
C ASP A 136 6.55 16.71 -3.14
N GLY A 137 5.63 17.07 -2.24
CA GLY A 137 4.24 17.41 -2.57
C GLY A 137 3.31 16.19 -2.75
N PHE A 138 3.45 15.16 -1.91
CA PHE A 138 2.55 13.99 -1.89
C PHE A 138 1.87 13.81 -0.53
N GLY A 139 0.72 13.12 -0.51
CA GLY A 139 -0.04 12.82 0.70
C GLY A 139 0.41 11.54 1.41
N LEU A 140 -0.04 11.36 2.66
CA LEU A 140 0.17 10.13 3.42
C LEU A 140 -1.16 9.51 3.83
N VAL A 141 -1.32 8.20 3.59
CA VAL A 141 -2.45 7.40 4.08
C VAL A 141 -1.89 6.20 4.82
N VAL A 142 -1.94 6.24 6.15
CA VAL A 142 -1.26 5.23 6.97
C VAL A 142 -2.06 3.95 7.12
N TYR A 143 -1.36 2.82 7.31
CA TYR A 143 -1.99 1.54 7.66
C TYR A 143 -1.56 1.04 9.04
N SER A 144 -2.36 0.12 9.58
CA SER A 144 -2.23 -0.41 10.94
C SER A 144 -2.17 0.65 12.05
N PRO A 145 -2.99 1.72 12.03
CA PRO A 145 -2.96 2.76 13.07
C PRO A 145 -3.30 2.23 14.46
N LEU A 146 -4.11 1.17 14.53
CA LEU A 146 -4.48 0.49 15.79
C LEU A 146 -3.61 -0.74 16.09
N ALA A 147 -2.46 -0.89 15.42
CA ALA A 147 -1.53 -2.00 15.60
C ALA A 147 -2.23 -3.38 15.64
N GLN A 148 -3.07 -3.65 14.63
CA GLN A 148 -3.85 -4.91 14.53
C GLN A 148 -4.79 -5.19 15.72
N GLY A 149 -5.22 -4.14 16.41
CA GLY A 149 -6.13 -4.19 17.56
C GLY A 149 -5.43 -4.06 18.91
N LEU A 150 -4.10 -4.01 18.97
CA LEU A 150 -3.38 -3.82 20.23
C LEU A 150 -3.69 -2.46 20.89
N LEU A 151 -3.90 -1.42 20.09
CA LEU A 151 -4.27 -0.08 20.58
C LEU A 151 -5.80 0.04 20.73
N THR A 152 -6.43 -0.97 21.33
CA THR A 152 -7.86 -1.01 21.63
C THR A 152 -8.10 -1.73 22.96
N ASN A 153 -9.35 -1.80 23.41
CA ASN A 153 -9.69 -2.50 24.66
C ASN A 153 -9.61 -4.05 24.54
N LYS A 154 -9.31 -4.58 23.36
CA LYS A 154 -9.45 -6.01 23.03
C LYS A 154 -8.63 -6.98 23.90
N TYR A 155 -7.51 -6.52 24.44
CA TYR A 155 -6.56 -7.36 25.18
C TYR A 155 -6.24 -6.82 26.59
N LEU A 156 -7.04 -5.87 27.10
CA LEU A 156 -6.78 -5.23 28.40
C LEU A 156 -7.00 -6.16 29.59
N ASP A 157 -7.80 -7.22 29.44
CA ASP A 157 -8.04 -8.22 30.48
C ASP A 157 -6.97 -9.34 30.52
N GLY A 158 -5.92 -9.22 29.68
CA GLY A 158 -4.84 -10.19 29.58
C GLY A 158 -5.19 -11.44 28.78
N THR A 159 -6.35 -11.51 28.14
CA THR A 159 -6.77 -12.65 27.32
C THR A 159 -6.67 -12.35 25.83
N ILE A 160 -6.53 -13.41 25.01
CA ILE A 160 -6.65 -13.32 23.56
C ILE A 160 -8.04 -13.86 23.18
N PRO A 161 -8.98 -13.01 22.71
CA PRO A 161 -10.31 -13.46 22.33
C PRO A 161 -10.25 -14.52 21.19
N PRO A 162 -11.19 -15.47 21.16
CA PRO A 162 -11.31 -16.42 20.04
C PRO A 162 -11.42 -15.70 18.70
N ASN A 163 -10.77 -16.24 17.66
CA ASN A 163 -10.73 -15.67 16.31
C ASN A 163 -10.09 -14.27 16.22
N ALA A 164 -9.39 -13.81 17.26
CA ALA A 164 -8.62 -12.59 17.18
C ALA A 164 -7.47 -12.73 16.16
N ARG A 165 -7.17 -11.64 15.43
CA ARG A 165 -6.02 -11.59 14.51
C ARG A 165 -4.72 -12.03 15.18
N ALA A 166 -4.55 -11.76 16.48
CA ALA A 166 -3.37 -12.19 17.24
C ALA A 166 -3.12 -13.71 17.20
N GLN A 167 -4.14 -14.55 16.98
CA GLN A 167 -3.97 -16.00 16.88
C GLN A 167 -3.29 -16.45 15.58
N ASN A 168 -3.47 -15.69 14.48
CA ASN A 168 -3.03 -16.07 13.13
C ASN A 168 -2.22 -14.96 12.44
N SER A 169 -1.64 -14.03 13.20
CA SER A 169 -0.91 -12.91 12.63
C SER A 169 0.54 -13.30 12.35
N ALA A 170 1.03 -12.99 11.15
CA ALA A 170 2.46 -13.04 10.85
C ALA A 170 3.26 -11.92 11.57
N PHE A 171 2.59 -10.99 12.24
CA PHE A 171 3.18 -9.78 12.82
C PHE A 171 3.00 -9.66 14.33
N LEU A 172 1.97 -10.31 14.90
CA LEU A 172 1.75 -10.41 16.34
C LEU A 172 2.18 -11.80 16.82
N PRO A 173 3.15 -11.89 17.73
CA PRO A 173 3.47 -13.14 18.41
C PRO A 173 2.24 -13.74 19.10
N ALA A 174 2.17 -15.07 19.25
CA ALA A 174 1.08 -15.71 19.98
C ALA A 174 1.09 -15.41 21.50
N ASP A 175 2.24 -14.98 22.03
CA ASP A 175 2.40 -14.57 23.43
C ASP A 175 2.21 -13.05 23.59
N PRO A 176 1.20 -12.58 24.36
CA PRO A 176 0.98 -11.16 24.64
C PRO A 176 2.16 -10.46 25.33
N GLY A 177 2.98 -11.19 26.10
CA GLY A 177 4.10 -10.65 26.86
C GLY A 177 5.24 -10.08 26.01
N VAL A 178 5.26 -10.36 24.70
CA VAL A 178 6.33 -9.95 23.78
C VAL A 178 5.87 -8.95 22.71
N TRP A 179 4.62 -8.47 22.75
CA TRP A 179 4.07 -7.55 21.74
C TRP A 179 4.77 -6.19 21.66
N GLY A 180 5.51 -5.78 22.70
CA GLY A 180 6.38 -4.60 22.69
C GLY A 180 7.77 -4.81 22.07
N ARG A 181 8.08 -6.01 21.55
CA ARG A 181 9.42 -6.38 21.04
C ARG A 181 9.39 -6.96 19.62
N SER A 182 8.28 -6.80 18.88
CA SER A 182 8.17 -7.39 17.53
C SER A 182 9.17 -6.70 16.58
N PRO A 183 9.98 -7.45 15.81
CA PRO A 183 11.05 -6.90 14.96
C PRO A 183 10.54 -6.25 13.65
N TRP A 184 9.22 -6.09 13.48
CA TRP A 184 8.56 -5.69 12.22
C TRP A 184 7.90 -4.31 12.27
#